data_AF-K2SDZ9-F1
#
_entry.id   AF-K2SDZ9-F1
#
_cell.length_a   1.000
_cell.length_b   1.000
_cell.length_c   1.000
_cell.angle_alpha   90.00
_cell.angle_beta   90.00
_cell.angle_gamma   90.00
#
_symmetry.space_group_name_H-M   'P 1'
#
loop_
_entity.id
_entity.type
_entity.pdbx_description
1 polymer ?
#
loop_
_entity_poly.entity_id
_entity_poly.type
_entity_poly.pdbx_seq_one_letter_code
_entity_poly.pdbx_strand_id
1 'polypeptide(L)'
;MVNSIPVLSFPPLQPPFVCSSLTNFAAPSTGYEPQYQDPLHESGPFFDSVTRALHIEDGEYVEQLPADFYSSDYYATKLISYLSERDAEDAHKPFFAYPAFSAPHWPLRAPAAVMAKYRGAYADGPAALRLRRLQRLKELGLVERDVRAHDVVAVRGEPPAWDAMDGEARDGGRAGEYANTCVVFMSDNGAEGASIEARPVLGERVLEHLEKYYNNELENIGRSDSFVWYGTRWAQAATAPSRLHKRFSTEGGCRVPLVLKPAGGASKGGKVASAFCTVMDVVPTVLELAGLEHPGTVYKGREVAAVRGASWKGFIDAVKGTDETVISTTVHPSDYVVGFEVAGSAGLIKGRWKLTYVPFPKGPQRWELFDLEKDPGETEDLKEREPKVFEELLAEWEKYKKDVGVVGLAGELDGIPANEDEFEDSTKWIRWIGKKNIPEQLVDGSQETLALGLAFQNLPVELMTQDDWYRIELEDILQRIETGKKFFSVFYRQNIFDFIPLS
;
A
#
# COMPACT_ATOMS: atom_id res chain seq x y z
N MET A 1 2.98 41.55 60.24
CA MET A 1 2.57 40.18 60.59
C MET A 1 1.94 39.54 59.35
N VAL A 2 1.98 38.21 59.25
CA VAL A 2 1.38 37.39 58.17
C VAL A 2 2.04 37.51 56.78
N ASN A 3 2.93 36.55 56.53
CA ASN A 3 3.12 35.75 55.29
C ASN A 3 3.31 36.43 53.92
N SER A 4 4.52 36.28 53.39
CA SER A 4 4.74 35.86 52.00
C SER A 4 5.50 34.52 52.00
N ILE A 5 5.13 33.60 51.10
CA ILE A 5 5.64 32.21 51.04
C ILE A 5 6.56 32.08 49.80
N PRO A 6 7.59 31.22 49.79
CA PRO A 6 8.59 31.19 48.72
C PRO A 6 8.01 30.83 47.35
N VAL A 7 8.55 31.46 46.30
CA VAL A 7 8.31 31.06 44.91
C VAL A 7 9.10 29.79 44.63
N LEU A 8 8.39 28.66 44.53
CA LEU A 8 8.95 27.43 43.95
C LEU A 8 8.88 27.53 42.42
N SER A 9 10.04 27.69 41.79
CA SER A 9 10.18 27.57 40.34
C SER A 9 10.09 26.09 39.94
N PHE A 10 8.98 25.68 39.35
CA PHE A 10 8.89 24.39 38.69
C PHE A 10 9.82 24.37 37.45
N PRO A 11 10.58 23.28 37.20
CA PRO A 11 11.23 23.09 35.92
C PRO A 11 10.18 22.94 34.80
N PRO A 12 10.52 23.23 33.53
CA PRO A 12 9.59 23.04 32.43
C PRO A 12 9.20 21.57 32.31
N LEU A 13 7.89 21.31 32.23
CA LEU A 13 7.34 19.98 31.94
C LEU A 13 7.84 19.52 30.56
N GLN A 14 8.79 18.59 30.55
CA GLN A 14 9.05 17.78 29.36
C GLN A 14 7.84 16.86 29.12
N PRO A 15 7.30 16.77 27.89
CA PRO A 15 6.20 15.86 27.60
C PRO A 15 6.68 14.40 27.75
N PRO A 16 5.93 13.52 28.43
CA PRO A 16 6.41 12.19 28.81
C PRO A 16 6.30 11.17 27.67
N PHE A 17 6.97 11.43 26.54
CA PHE A 17 7.05 10.53 25.40
C PHE A 17 8.48 10.48 24.85
N VAL A 18 9.15 9.34 25.05
CA VAL A 18 10.35 8.99 24.28
C VAL A 18 9.90 8.68 22.85
N CYS A 19 10.16 9.60 21.93
CA CYS A 19 9.75 9.54 20.53
C CYS A 19 10.95 9.25 19.62
N SER A 20 11.52 8.05 19.74
CA SER A 20 12.63 7.59 18.90
C SER A 20 12.12 7.06 17.55
N SER A 21 12.07 7.92 16.54
CA SER A 21 11.54 7.60 15.21
C SER A 21 12.61 7.61 14.11
N LEU A 22 13.01 6.43 13.64
CA LEU A 22 13.79 6.26 12.41
C LEU A 22 12.86 6.43 11.19
N THR A 23 12.53 7.67 10.83
CA THR A 23 11.68 7.98 9.67
C THR A 23 12.51 8.04 8.38
N ASN A 24 12.26 7.13 7.43
CA ASN A 24 12.93 7.19 6.13
C ASN A 24 12.04 6.71 4.98
N PHE A 25 11.42 7.65 4.26
CA PHE A 25 10.56 7.37 3.11
C PHE A 25 11.39 6.82 1.95
N ALA A 26 11.00 5.68 1.38
CA ALA A 26 11.65 5.05 0.22
C ALA A 26 13.13 4.66 0.36
N ALA A 27 13.70 4.58 1.58
CA ALA A 27 15.07 4.17 1.80
C ALA A 27 15.38 2.75 1.24
N PRO A 28 16.49 2.56 0.49
CA PRO A 28 16.89 1.25 0.00
C PRO A 28 16.94 0.18 1.10
N SER A 29 16.39 -0.99 0.77
CA SER A 29 16.25 -2.13 1.69
C SER A 29 17.60 -2.74 2.10
N THR A 30 18.69 -2.43 1.40
CA THR A 30 20.08 -2.76 1.76
C THR A 30 20.98 -1.55 1.52
N GLY A 31 22.01 -1.37 2.34
CA GLY A 31 22.96 -0.23 2.29
C GLY A 31 23.98 -0.30 1.14
N TYR A 32 23.53 -0.64 -0.07
CA TYR A 32 24.36 -0.67 -1.26
C TYR A 32 24.28 0.67 -2.00
N GLU A 33 25.45 1.31 -2.17
CA GLU A 33 25.63 2.50 -2.99
C GLU A 33 26.58 2.20 -4.16
N PRO A 34 26.20 2.55 -5.41
CA PRO A 34 27.11 2.49 -6.55
C PRO A 34 28.41 3.25 -6.34
N GLN A 35 29.51 2.66 -6.79
CA GLN A 35 30.84 3.26 -6.69
C GLN A 35 31.12 4.11 -7.94
N TYR A 36 30.62 5.35 -7.95
CA TYR A 36 30.82 6.32 -9.01
C TYR A 36 32.29 6.77 -9.13
N GLN A 37 32.74 7.10 -10.34
CA GLN A 37 34.06 7.72 -10.54
C GLN A 37 33.99 9.24 -10.36
N ASP A 38 32.90 9.86 -10.79
CA ASP A 38 32.50 11.24 -10.49
C ASP A 38 31.11 11.28 -9.80
N PRO A 39 31.05 11.22 -8.45
CA PRO A 39 29.79 11.24 -7.69
C PRO A 39 28.94 12.52 -7.83
N LEU A 40 29.44 13.58 -8.48
CA LEU A 40 28.67 14.82 -8.70
C LEU A 40 27.91 14.81 -10.04
N HIS A 41 28.26 13.92 -10.96
CA HIS A 41 27.70 13.87 -12.30
C HIS A 41 27.14 12.47 -12.69
N GLU A 42 27.61 11.39 -12.05
CA GLU A 42 27.23 10.01 -12.39
C GLU A 42 25.95 9.48 -11.74
N SER A 43 25.56 10.01 -10.57
CA SER A 43 24.32 9.68 -9.87
C SER A 43 23.09 10.12 -10.66
N GLY A 44 23.08 11.41 -11.01
CA GLY A 44 21.95 12.09 -11.63
C GLY A 44 20.80 12.38 -10.64
N PRO A 45 19.97 13.42 -10.92
CA PRO A 45 18.97 13.90 -9.95
C PRO A 45 17.93 12.87 -9.51
N PHE A 46 17.66 11.85 -10.33
CA PHE A 46 16.73 10.77 -9.95
C PHE A 46 17.30 9.96 -8.78
N PHE A 47 18.46 9.33 -8.95
CA PHE A 47 19.05 8.47 -7.92
C PHE A 47 19.43 9.26 -6.67
N ASP A 48 19.94 10.49 -6.82
CA ASP A 48 20.19 11.37 -5.67
C ASP A 48 18.94 11.65 -4.81
N SER A 49 17.75 11.63 -5.41
CA SER A 49 16.48 11.82 -4.69
C SER A 49 15.82 10.54 -4.17
N VAL A 50 16.32 9.33 -4.54
CA VAL A 50 15.67 8.05 -4.18
C VAL A 50 16.60 6.99 -3.58
N THR A 51 17.93 7.17 -3.62
CA THR A 51 18.89 6.24 -2.97
C THR A 51 19.52 6.82 -1.70
N ARG A 52 19.58 8.15 -1.58
CA ARG A 52 20.17 8.84 -0.42
C ARG A 52 19.24 8.80 0.80
N ALA A 53 19.24 7.65 1.47
CA ALA A 53 18.50 7.43 2.71
C ALA A 53 19.14 8.19 3.89
N LEU A 54 18.43 9.17 4.46
CA LEU A 54 18.90 9.89 5.65
C LEU A 54 18.45 9.18 6.94
N HIS A 55 19.37 8.52 7.62
CA HIS A 55 19.12 7.88 8.91
C HIS A 55 19.45 8.84 10.06
N ILE A 56 18.51 8.98 11.00
CA ILE A 56 18.61 9.88 12.16
C ILE A 56 18.24 9.11 13.42
N GLU A 57 19.07 9.21 14.45
CA GLU A 57 18.90 8.58 15.77
C GLU A 57 19.10 9.66 16.85
N ASP A 58 18.10 9.81 17.74
CA ASP A 58 18.02 10.85 18.78
C ASP A 58 18.27 12.31 18.33
N GLY A 59 18.10 12.57 17.04
CA GLY A 59 18.26 13.89 16.40
C GLY A 59 19.60 14.06 15.65
N GLU A 60 20.55 13.15 15.84
CA GLU A 60 21.84 13.14 15.15
C GLU A 60 21.81 12.20 13.93
N TYR A 61 22.67 12.47 12.93
CA TYR A 61 22.78 11.60 11.76
C TYR A 61 23.53 10.31 12.08
N VAL A 62 23.00 9.17 11.62
CA VAL A 62 23.69 7.88 11.70
C VAL A 62 24.76 7.82 10.61
N GLU A 63 25.98 8.24 10.92
CA GLU A 63 27.09 8.34 9.96
C GLU A 63 27.49 7.00 9.32
N GLN A 64 27.24 5.88 9.99
CA GLN A 64 27.64 4.54 9.55
C GLN A 64 26.56 3.51 9.87
N LEU A 65 26.11 2.77 8.85
CA LEU A 65 25.21 1.63 9.00
C LEU A 65 26.02 0.33 9.23
N PRO A 66 25.44 -0.69 9.89
CA PRO A 66 26.07 -2.01 10.00
C PRO A 66 26.40 -2.64 8.64
N ALA A 67 27.49 -3.41 8.58
CA ALA A 67 27.93 -4.06 7.33
C ALA A 67 26.94 -5.10 6.77
N ASP A 68 26.03 -5.58 7.62
CA ASP A 68 24.93 -6.49 7.32
C ASP A 68 23.55 -5.81 7.25
N PHE A 69 23.51 -4.47 7.15
CA PHE A 69 22.26 -3.69 7.15
C PHE A 69 21.24 -4.17 6.10
N TYR A 70 20.11 -4.67 6.62
CA TYR A 70 18.85 -4.82 5.92
C TYR A 70 17.80 -3.97 6.64
N SER A 71 17.10 -3.08 5.94
CA SER A 71 16.39 -1.95 6.57
C SER A 71 15.32 -2.39 7.57
N SER A 72 14.57 -3.45 7.25
CA SER A 72 13.49 -3.93 8.11
C SER A 72 14.01 -4.57 9.40
N ASP A 73 15.10 -5.34 9.31
CA ASP A 73 15.70 -6.01 10.46
C ASP A 73 16.39 -4.97 11.37
N TYR A 74 17.05 -3.96 10.78
CA TYR A 74 17.64 -2.85 11.52
C TYR A 74 16.60 -1.99 12.25
N TYR A 75 15.54 -1.53 11.57
CA TYR A 75 14.49 -0.70 12.21
C TYR A 75 13.72 -1.47 13.30
N ALA A 76 13.45 -2.77 13.08
CA ALA A 76 12.84 -3.61 14.11
C ALA A 76 13.77 -3.80 15.31
N THR A 77 15.06 -4.08 15.07
CA THR A 77 16.06 -4.30 16.14
C THR A 77 16.26 -3.03 16.98
N LYS A 78 16.35 -1.85 16.34
CA LYS A 78 16.43 -0.55 17.02
C LYS A 78 15.19 -0.26 17.88
N LEU A 79 13.98 -0.47 17.35
CA LEU A 79 12.78 -0.30 18.17
C LEU A 79 12.71 -1.29 19.34
N ILE A 80 13.18 -2.53 19.15
CA ILE A 80 13.28 -3.52 20.23
C ILE A 80 14.30 -3.09 21.29
N SER A 81 15.45 -2.51 20.90
CA SER A 81 16.44 -1.99 21.85
C SER A 81 15.87 -0.81 22.62
N TYR A 82 15.33 0.21 21.95
CA TYR A 82 14.71 1.38 22.61
C TYR A 82 13.61 1.00 23.62
N LEU A 83 12.79 -0.02 23.31
CA LEU A 83 11.76 -0.52 24.23
C LEU A 83 12.31 -1.35 25.39
N SER A 84 13.47 -2.01 25.21
CA SER A 84 14.14 -2.86 26.21
C SER A 84 15.14 -2.09 27.10
N GLU A 85 15.60 -0.93 26.64
CA GLU A 85 16.61 -0.08 27.29
C GLU A 85 15.99 1.03 28.16
N ARG A 86 14.66 1.15 28.17
CA ARG A 86 13.90 2.01 29.10
C ARG A 86 14.29 1.72 30.55
N ASP A 87 14.68 2.75 31.28
CA ASP A 87 15.10 2.63 32.67
C ASP A 87 13.92 2.42 33.65
N ALA A 88 14.21 2.33 34.95
CA ALA A 88 13.18 2.09 35.97
C ALA A 88 12.20 3.27 36.17
N GLU A 89 12.52 4.48 35.71
CA GLU A 89 11.59 5.61 35.72
C GLU A 89 10.70 5.59 34.46
N ASP A 90 11.29 5.34 33.29
CA ASP A 90 10.59 5.27 32.00
C ASP A 90 9.76 3.99 31.81
N ALA A 91 10.11 2.88 32.48
CA ALA A 91 9.35 1.64 32.49
C ALA A 91 7.91 1.84 33.04
N HIS A 92 7.69 2.84 33.89
CA HIS A 92 6.37 3.18 34.44
C HIS A 92 5.58 4.19 33.59
N LYS A 93 6.21 4.80 32.58
CA LYS A 93 5.58 5.78 31.66
C LYS A 93 5.04 5.04 30.42
N PRO A 94 3.91 5.49 29.83
CA PRO A 94 3.46 4.96 28.54
C PRO A 94 4.43 5.35 27.41
N PHE A 95 4.52 4.54 26.37
CA PHE A 95 5.34 4.83 25.18
C PHE A 95 4.47 5.09 23.95
N PHE A 96 5.02 5.83 22.99
CA PHE A 96 4.49 5.93 21.62
C PHE A 96 5.56 5.43 20.65
N ALA A 97 5.30 4.30 19.98
CA ALA A 97 6.23 3.64 19.08
C ALA A 97 5.76 3.77 17.63
N TYR A 98 6.63 4.23 16.73
CA TYR A 98 6.32 4.46 15.31
C TYR A 98 7.29 3.70 14.37
N PRO A 99 7.07 2.40 14.13
CA PRO A 99 7.87 1.59 13.20
C PRO A 99 7.53 1.90 11.73
N ALA A 100 8.10 2.98 11.19
CA ALA A 100 7.95 3.38 9.79
C ALA A 100 8.91 2.60 8.87
N PHE A 101 8.54 1.37 8.49
CA PHE A 101 9.34 0.54 7.58
C PHE A 101 9.46 1.13 6.16
N SER A 102 10.63 0.97 5.52
CA SER A 102 10.79 1.28 4.08
C SER A 102 10.38 0.12 3.16
N ALA A 103 10.26 -1.10 3.67
CA ALA A 103 9.69 -2.23 2.93
C ALA A 103 8.15 -2.12 2.87
N PRO A 104 7.49 -2.50 1.76
CA PRO A 104 8.02 -3.19 0.58
C PRO A 104 8.29 -2.24 -0.61
N HIS A 105 8.78 -1.02 -0.36
CA HIS A 105 9.09 -0.07 -1.43
C HIS A 105 10.23 -0.57 -2.34
N TRP A 106 10.30 -0.06 -3.57
CA TRP A 106 11.45 -0.30 -4.45
C TRP A 106 12.70 0.48 -3.94
N PRO A 107 13.93 -0.02 -4.17
CA PRO A 107 14.29 -1.25 -4.88
C PRO A 107 13.86 -2.52 -4.11
N LEU A 108 13.19 -3.43 -4.83
CA LEU A 108 12.68 -4.67 -4.25
C LEU A 108 13.84 -5.65 -3.98
N ARG A 109 14.25 -5.77 -2.71
CA ARG A 109 15.30 -6.69 -2.24
C ARG A 109 14.85 -7.40 -0.97
N ALA A 110 15.31 -8.64 -0.76
CA ALA A 110 14.98 -9.42 0.42
C ALA A 110 16.04 -10.51 0.70
N PRO A 111 16.15 -11.04 1.93
CA PRO A 111 17.09 -12.11 2.25
C PRO A 111 16.87 -13.36 1.39
N ALA A 112 17.97 -14.00 0.96
CA ALA A 112 17.96 -15.13 0.03
C ALA A 112 17.01 -16.27 0.43
N ALA A 113 17.01 -16.62 1.72
CA ALA A 113 16.17 -17.68 2.30
C ALA A 113 14.68 -17.31 2.41
N VAL A 114 14.34 -16.01 2.35
CA VAL A 114 12.95 -15.55 2.25
C VAL A 114 12.47 -15.68 0.80
N MET A 115 13.23 -15.15 -0.16
CA MET A 115 12.91 -15.23 -1.59
C MET A 115 12.76 -16.68 -2.09
N ALA A 116 13.60 -17.59 -1.59
CA ALA A 116 13.56 -19.01 -1.96
C ALA A 116 12.18 -19.68 -1.71
N LYS A 117 11.43 -19.22 -0.69
CA LYS A 117 10.11 -19.77 -0.32
C LYS A 117 9.03 -19.51 -1.40
N TYR A 118 9.24 -18.51 -2.27
CA TYR A 118 8.26 -18.07 -3.26
C TYR A 118 8.61 -18.50 -4.70
N ARG A 119 9.66 -19.32 -4.88
CA ARG A 119 10.07 -19.81 -6.22
C ARG A 119 8.93 -20.59 -6.88
N GLY A 120 8.39 -20.04 -7.96
CA GLY A 120 7.26 -20.62 -8.71
C GLY A 120 5.86 -20.17 -8.24
N ALA A 121 5.72 -19.54 -7.07
CA ALA A 121 4.41 -19.13 -6.51
C ALA A 121 3.68 -18.04 -7.32
N TYR A 122 4.38 -17.42 -8.26
CA TYR A 122 3.92 -16.33 -9.13
C TYR A 122 4.06 -16.65 -10.63
N ALA A 123 4.33 -17.93 -10.99
CA ALA A 123 4.62 -18.34 -12.37
C ALA A 123 3.45 -18.18 -13.35
N ASP A 124 2.22 -18.02 -12.84
CA ASP A 124 0.99 -17.77 -13.61
C ASP A 124 0.62 -16.27 -13.69
N GLY A 125 1.46 -15.39 -13.15
CA GLY A 125 1.42 -13.95 -13.42
C GLY A 125 0.38 -13.14 -12.64
N PRO A 126 0.34 -11.81 -12.89
CA PRO A 126 -0.46 -10.88 -12.09
C PRO A 126 -1.97 -11.05 -12.28
N ALA A 127 -2.42 -11.49 -13.45
CA ALA A 127 -3.85 -11.71 -13.73
C ALA A 127 -4.40 -12.89 -12.89
N ALA A 128 -3.70 -14.03 -12.89
CA ALA A 128 -4.07 -15.18 -12.07
C ALA A 128 -3.98 -14.84 -10.56
N LEU A 129 -2.97 -14.08 -10.15
CA LEU A 129 -2.89 -13.58 -8.77
C LEU A 129 -4.07 -12.65 -8.42
N ARG A 130 -4.47 -11.72 -9.31
CA ARG A 130 -5.62 -10.82 -9.09
C ARG A 130 -6.90 -11.63 -8.85
N LEU A 131 -7.16 -12.67 -9.65
CA LEU A 131 -8.32 -13.55 -9.48
C LEU A 131 -8.25 -14.31 -8.14
N ARG A 132 -7.10 -14.89 -7.78
CA ARG A 132 -6.91 -15.53 -6.45
C ARG A 132 -7.13 -14.55 -5.29
N ARG A 133 -6.67 -13.31 -5.42
CA ARG A 133 -6.85 -12.26 -4.39
C ARG A 133 -8.31 -11.85 -4.25
N LEU A 134 -9.01 -11.58 -5.36
CA LEU A 134 -10.45 -11.27 -5.35
C LEU A 134 -11.27 -12.40 -4.71
N GLN A 135 -11.01 -13.65 -5.11
CA GLN A 135 -11.65 -14.82 -4.52
C GLN A 135 -11.36 -14.93 -3.01
N ARG A 136 -10.10 -14.75 -2.59
CA ARG A 136 -9.75 -14.84 -1.16
C ARG A 136 -10.29 -13.68 -0.33
N LEU A 137 -10.43 -12.47 -0.89
CA LEU A 137 -11.07 -11.33 -0.22
C LEU A 137 -12.56 -11.62 0.05
N LYS A 138 -13.27 -12.23 -0.91
CA LYS A 138 -14.65 -12.73 -0.71
C LYS A 138 -14.68 -13.82 0.37
N GLU A 139 -13.78 -14.80 0.32
CA GLU A 139 -13.67 -15.86 1.34
C GLU A 139 -13.32 -15.34 2.76
N LEU A 140 -12.80 -14.13 2.89
CA LEU A 140 -12.53 -13.48 4.18
C LEU A 140 -13.58 -12.44 4.58
N GLY A 141 -14.47 -12.01 3.68
CA GLY A 141 -15.50 -11.00 3.98
C GLY A 141 -14.94 -9.57 4.04
N LEU A 142 -13.80 -9.34 3.38
CA LEU A 142 -13.16 -8.02 3.25
C LEU A 142 -13.74 -7.21 2.05
N VAL A 143 -14.67 -7.83 1.33
CA VAL A 143 -15.60 -7.30 0.32
C VAL A 143 -16.92 -8.08 0.46
N GLU A 144 -18.01 -7.59 -0.11
CA GLU A 144 -19.32 -8.27 -0.08
C GLU A 144 -19.31 -9.65 -0.75
N ARG A 145 -20.23 -10.52 -0.32
CA ARG A 145 -19.88 -11.94 -0.11
C ARG A 145 -20.77 -12.99 -0.77
N ASP A 146 -22.06 -13.05 -0.44
CA ASP A 146 -22.97 -14.20 -0.66
C ASP A 146 -22.45 -15.57 -0.14
N VAL A 147 -21.50 -15.56 0.81
CA VAL A 147 -20.63 -16.73 1.10
C VAL A 147 -20.42 -16.92 2.61
N ARG A 148 -20.36 -18.18 3.07
CA ARG A 148 -19.79 -18.58 4.38
C ARG A 148 -18.29 -18.90 4.29
N ALA A 149 -17.55 -18.74 5.38
CA ALA A 149 -16.13 -19.11 5.44
C ALA A 149 -15.92 -20.61 5.70
N HIS A 150 -14.75 -21.12 5.31
CA HIS A 150 -14.21 -22.41 5.71
C HIS A 150 -13.18 -22.20 6.83
N ASP A 151 -13.08 -23.14 7.77
CA ASP A 151 -12.17 -23.06 8.92
C ASP A 151 -10.69 -23.08 8.52
N VAL A 152 -9.84 -22.54 9.41
CA VAL A 152 -8.39 -22.51 9.29
C VAL A 152 -7.79 -23.80 9.87
N VAL A 153 -7.03 -24.53 9.06
CA VAL A 153 -6.25 -25.70 9.50
C VAL A 153 -4.76 -25.36 9.43
N ALA A 154 -4.10 -25.27 10.59
CA ALA A 154 -2.65 -25.06 10.66
C ALA A 154 -1.89 -26.33 10.26
N VAL A 155 -0.85 -26.19 9.45
CA VAL A 155 -0.04 -27.34 8.98
C VAL A 155 1.12 -27.60 9.94
N ARG A 156 1.35 -28.87 10.29
CA ARG A 156 2.53 -29.29 11.07
C ARG A 156 3.82 -28.88 10.35
N GLY A 157 4.58 -27.95 10.95
CA GLY A 157 5.88 -27.49 10.44
C GLY A 157 6.03 -25.97 10.39
N GLU A 158 4.94 -25.22 10.54
CA GLU A 158 4.99 -23.78 10.79
C GLU A 158 5.56 -23.48 12.19
N PRO A 159 6.14 -22.28 12.43
CA PRO A 159 6.50 -21.86 13.79
C PRO A 159 5.27 -21.91 14.71
N PRO A 160 5.45 -22.19 16.01
CA PRO A 160 4.33 -22.30 16.94
C PRO A 160 3.49 -21.01 16.92
N ALA A 161 2.17 -21.17 17.01
CA ALA A 161 1.27 -20.05 17.27
C ALA A 161 1.74 -19.30 18.53
N TRP A 162 1.43 -18.00 18.63
CA TRP A 162 1.85 -17.12 19.73
C TRP A 162 1.61 -17.74 21.13
N ASP A 163 0.51 -18.47 21.29
CA ASP A 163 0.15 -19.13 22.55
C ASP A 163 0.99 -20.37 22.91
N ALA A 164 1.83 -20.87 21.98
CA ALA A 164 2.63 -22.08 22.09
C ALA A 164 4.16 -21.83 22.04
N MET A 165 4.61 -20.57 22.07
CA MET A 165 6.02 -20.24 22.35
C MET A 165 6.37 -20.54 23.83
N ASP A 166 7.64 -20.77 24.11
CA ASP A 166 8.17 -21.16 25.42
C ASP A 166 8.48 -19.98 26.36
N GLY A 167 8.74 -20.29 27.63
CA GLY A 167 8.62 -19.36 28.76
C GLY A 167 9.49 -18.11 28.68
N GLU A 168 10.77 -18.25 28.29
CA GLU A 168 11.72 -17.13 28.26
C GLU A 168 11.34 -16.02 27.26
N ALA A 169 10.58 -16.36 26.20
CA ALA A 169 10.02 -15.37 25.27
C ALA A 169 8.83 -14.58 25.88
N ARG A 170 8.19 -15.12 26.92
CA ARG A 170 6.92 -14.62 27.51
C ARG A 170 7.12 -13.94 28.88
N ASP A 171 8.22 -14.26 29.57
CA ASP A 171 8.41 -13.92 30.98
C ASP A 171 8.67 -12.42 31.25
N GLY A 172 8.34 -12.01 32.48
CA GLY A 172 8.95 -10.83 33.09
C GLY A 172 8.42 -9.43 32.71
N GLY A 173 7.22 -9.30 32.15
CA GLY A 173 6.50 -8.01 32.10
C GLY A 173 6.02 -7.56 30.72
N ARG A 174 6.76 -7.87 29.64
CA ARG A 174 6.41 -7.49 28.25
C ARG A 174 5.02 -7.99 27.81
N ALA A 175 4.56 -9.12 28.34
CA ALA A 175 3.21 -9.63 28.09
C ALA A 175 2.10 -8.72 28.66
N GLY A 176 2.35 -8.05 29.79
CA GLY A 176 1.45 -7.07 30.39
C GLY A 176 1.40 -5.77 29.58
N GLU A 177 2.57 -5.28 29.14
CA GLU A 177 2.63 -4.14 28.20
C GLU A 177 1.88 -4.46 26.91
N TYR A 178 2.20 -5.57 26.22
CA TYR A 178 1.52 -5.96 24.98
C TYR A 178 0.00 -6.08 25.11
N ALA A 179 -0.51 -6.57 26.25
CA ALA A 179 -1.96 -6.60 26.52
C ALA A 179 -2.55 -5.18 26.57
N ASN A 180 -1.83 -4.22 27.14
CA ASN A 180 -2.21 -2.82 27.28
C ASN A 180 -1.88 -1.93 26.06
N THR A 181 -1.00 -2.35 25.16
CA THR A 181 -0.65 -1.60 23.94
C THR A 181 -1.84 -1.56 22.96
N CYS A 182 -2.14 -0.38 22.42
CA CYS A 182 -2.94 -0.25 21.20
C CYS A 182 -2.00 -0.38 20.00
N VAL A 183 -2.23 -1.35 19.11
CA VAL A 183 -1.38 -1.60 17.94
C VAL A 183 -2.17 -1.27 16.68
N VAL A 184 -1.63 -0.35 15.89
CA VAL A 184 -2.13 0.04 14.56
C VAL A 184 -1.13 -0.44 13.52
N PHE A 185 -1.60 -1.17 12.52
CA PHE A 185 -0.82 -1.51 11.33
C PHE A 185 -1.59 -1.02 10.09
N MET A 186 -0.92 -0.29 9.21
CA MET A 186 -1.49 0.20 7.95
C MET A 186 -0.44 0.38 6.86
N SER A 187 -0.86 0.40 5.60
CA SER A 187 -0.05 0.92 4.49
C SER A 187 -0.15 2.45 4.45
N ASP A 188 0.87 3.13 3.94
CA ASP A 188 0.89 4.59 3.75
C ASP A 188 0.12 5.03 2.49
N ASN A 189 0.04 4.17 1.49
CA ASN A 189 -0.78 4.30 0.28
C ASN A 189 -1.08 2.92 -0.33
N GLY A 190 -1.89 2.90 -1.39
CA GLY A 190 -2.13 1.72 -2.23
C GLY A 190 -0.86 1.19 -2.91
N ALA A 191 -0.97 0.05 -3.61
CA ALA A 191 0.20 -0.64 -4.15
C ALA A 191 0.99 0.21 -5.18
N GLU A 192 2.30 0.00 -5.28
CA GLU A 192 3.19 0.82 -6.11
C GLU A 192 3.21 0.36 -7.58
N GLY A 193 2.35 0.96 -8.40
CA GLY A 193 2.21 0.63 -9.82
C GLY A 193 3.06 1.45 -10.78
N ALA A 194 4.03 2.23 -10.30
CA ALA A 194 4.90 3.04 -11.16
C ALA A 194 5.68 2.21 -12.19
N SER A 195 5.71 2.73 -13.42
CA SER A 195 6.66 2.42 -14.47
C SER A 195 7.54 3.65 -14.66
N ILE A 196 8.79 3.59 -14.18
CA ILE A 196 9.74 4.72 -14.27
C ILE A 196 10.42 4.74 -15.65
N GLU A 197 10.57 3.55 -16.25
CA GLU A 197 11.10 3.29 -17.58
C GLU A 197 10.28 3.92 -18.72
N ALA A 198 8.97 4.09 -18.50
CA ALA A 198 8.02 4.64 -19.47
C ALA A 198 7.70 6.11 -19.15
N ARG A 199 8.76 6.92 -19.07
CA ARG A 199 8.69 8.38 -18.86
C ARG A 199 9.63 9.05 -19.85
N PRO A 200 9.16 9.96 -20.72
CA PRO A 200 10.01 10.60 -21.73
C PRO A 200 11.28 11.21 -21.13
N VAL A 201 12.44 10.91 -21.72
CA VAL A 201 13.81 11.34 -21.33
C VAL A 201 14.30 10.86 -19.95
N LEU A 202 13.43 10.72 -18.96
CA LEU A 202 13.78 10.20 -17.63
C LEU A 202 14.01 8.68 -17.64
N GLY A 203 13.15 7.93 -18.35
CA GLY A 203 13.20 6.47 -18.41
C GLY A 203 14.51 5.95 -18.98
N GLU A 204 14.93 6.47 -20.14
CA GLU A 204 16.19 6.11 -20.80
C GLU A 204 17.40 6.34 -19.87
N ARG A 205 17.51 7.54 -19.29
CA ARG A 205 18.61 7.89 -18.36
C ARG A 205 18.62 7.05 -17.09
N VAL A 206 17.45 6.60 -16.61
CA VAL A 206 17.35 5.66 -15.49
C VAL A 206 17.83 4.28 -15.92
N LEU A 207 17.43 3.79 -17.10
CA LEU A 207 17.86 2.48 -17.62
C LEU A 207 19.37 2.43 -17.91
N GLU A 208 19.96 3.46 -18.52
CA GLU A 208 21.40 3.57 -18.75
C GLU A 208 22.20 3.49 -17.44
N HIS A 209 21.74 4.20 -16.41
CA HIS A 209 22.35 4.16 -15.08
C HIS A 209 22.16 2.77 -14.44
N LEU A 210 20.99 2.13 -14.57
CA LEU A 210 20.78 0.79 -14.06
C LEU A 210 21.69 -0.25 -14.75
N GLU A 211 21.88 -0.18 -16.07
CA GLU A 211 22.81 -1.07 -16.79
C GLU A 211 24.28 -0.83 -16.38
N LYS A 212 24.67 0.43 -16.12
CA LYS A 212 26.05 0.76 -15.73
C LYS A 212 26.42 0.33 -14.30
N TYR A 213 25.49 0.40 -13.34
CA TYR A 213 25.83 0.22 -11.91
C TYR A 213 25.10 -0.91 -11.18
N TYR A 214 24.05 -1.51 -11.75
CA TYR A 214 23.24 -2.51 -11.06
C TYR A 214 23.15 -3.82 -11.85
N ASN A 215 23.02 -4.93 -11.13
CA ASN A 215 22.94 -6.27 -11.67
C ASN A 215 21.52 -6.82 -11.54
N ASN A 216 20.74 -6.64 -12.62
CA ASN A 216 19.36 -7.08 -12.76
C ASN A 216 19.22 -8.40 -13.56
N GLU A 217 20.28 -9.20 -13.68
CA GLU A 217 20.19 -10.58 -14.19
C GLU A 217 19.27 -11.42 -13.28
N LEU A 218 18.54 -12.39 -13.85
CA LEU A 218 17.41 -13.07 -13.19
C LEU A 218 17.77 -13.72 -11.84
N GLU A 219 18.95 -14.32 -11.74
CA GLU A 219 19.46 -14.95 -10.51
C GLU A 219 19.86 -13.94 -9.42
N ASN A 220 20.08 -12.67 -9.81
CA ASN A 220 20.51 -11.58 -8.94
C ASN A 220 19.39 -10.57 -8.58
N ILE A 221 18.23 -10.65 -9.22
CA ILE A 221 17.07 -9.85 -8.81
C ILE A 221 16.75 -10.11 -7.33
N GLY A 222 16.64 -9.03 -6.56
CA GLY A 222 16.41 -9.05 -5.12
C GLY A 222 17.67 -9.05 -4.25
N ARG A 223 18.87 -8.97 -4.85
CA ARG A 223 20.15 -8.77 -4.15
C ARG A 223 20.49 -7.29 -3.96
N SER A 224 21.50 -7.03 -3.14
CA SER A 224 21.95 -5.69 -2.76
C SER A 224 22.32 -4.80 -3.94
N ASP A 225 22.94 -5.36 -4.96
CA ASP A 225 23.37 -4.72 -6.20
C ASP A 225 22.29 -4.76 -7.31
N SER A 226 21.08 -5.23 -7.03
CA SER A 226 19.94 -5.16 -7.96
C SER A 226 19.03 -3.95 -7.68
N PHE A 227 18.30 -3.47 -8.68
CA PHE A 227 17.33 -2.39 -8.54
C PHE A 227 16.15 -2.61 -9.47
N VAL A 228 15.01 -3.05 -8.92
CA VAL A 228 13.78 -3.31 -9.68
C VAL A 228 12.53 -2.83 -8.94
N TRP A 229 11.47 -2.58 -9.71
CA TRP A 229 10.08 -2.39 -9.30
C TRP A 229 9.19 -3.37 -10.10
N TYR A 230 7.98 -3.69 -9.61
CA TYR A 230 7.12 -4.70 -10.27
C TYR A 230 6.11 -4.13 -11.29
N GLY A 231 5.93 -2.81 -11.36
CA GLY A 231 5.07 -2.15 -12.34
C GLY A 231 3.56 -2.35 -12.19
N THR A 232 2.81 -1.63 -13.02
CA THR A 232 1.35 -1.40 -12.94
C THR A 232 0.48 -2.65 -12.83
N ARG A 233 0.89 -3.79 -13.42
CA ARG A 233 0.10 -5.03 -13.43
C ARG A 233 0.13 -5.76 -12.08
N TRP A 234 1.28 -5.83 -11.42
CA TRP A 234 1.40 -6.48 -10.12
C TRP A 234 0.79 -5.63 -8.99
N ALA A 235 0.85 -4.30 -9.11
CA ALA A 235 0.10 -3.39 -8.22
C ALA A 235 -1.41 -3.67 -8.24
N GLN A 236 -2.00 -3.75 -9.43
CA GLN A 236 -3.45 -4.00 -9.60
C GLN A 236 -3.87 -5.45 -9.29
N ALA A 237 -2.93 -6.37 -9.08
CA ALA A 237 -3.21 -7.66 -8.45
C ALA A 237 -3.37 -7.56 -6.92
N ALA A 238 -2.93 -6.46 -6.31
CA ALA A 238 -3.04 -6.19 -4.87
C ALA A 238 -4.15 -5.17 -4.53
N THR A 239 -4.44 -4.19 -5.38
CA THR A 239 -5.49 -3.17 -5.13
C THR A 239 -6.90 -3.62 -5.52
N ALA A 240 -7.05 -4.68 -6.32
CA ALA A 240 -8.34 -5.17 -6.78
C ALA A 240 -9.29 -5.51 -5.59
N PRO A 241 -10.59 -5.12 -5.67
CA PRO A 241 -11.32 -4.68 -6.86
C PRO A 241 -11.08 -3.22 -7.29
N SER A 242 -10.49 -2.39 -6.44
CA SER A 242 -10.46 -0.94 -6.59
C SER A 242 -9.56 -0.42 -7.72
N ARG A 243 -9.94 0.74 -8.30
CA ARG A 243 -9.36 1.31 -9.53
C ARG A 243 -7.93 1.83 -9.34
N LEU A 244 -7.05 1.51 -10.29
CA LEU A 244 -5.64 1.92 -10.33
C LEU A 244 -4.89 1.58 -9.01
N HIS A 245 -4.02 2.48 -8.56
CA HIS A 245 -2.95 2.21 -7.59
C HIS A 245 -2.34 3.53 -7.05
N LYS A 246 -1.21 3.47 -6.34
CA LYS A 246 -0.47 4.63 -5.81
C LYS A 246 -0.31 5.77 -6.83
N ARG A 247 -0.33 7.01 -6.32
CA ARG A 247 -0.34 8.31 -7.04
C ARG A 247 -1.64 8.66 -7.78
N PHE A 248 -2.72 7.93 -7.56
CA PHE A 248 -4.05 8.31 -8.02
C PHE A 248 -4.99 8.47 -6.83
N SER A 249 -5.94 9.40 -6.94
CA SER A 249 -7.00 9.64 -5.94
C SER A 249 -8.19 8.68 -6.09
N THR A 250 -7.98 7.55 -6.78
CA THR A 250 -8.90 6.42 -6.85
C THR A 250 -8.77 5.54 -5.59
N GLU A 251 -9.76 4.67 -5.35
CA GLU A 251 -9.74 3.74 -4.22
C GLU A 251 -8.51 2.82 -4.26
N GLY A 252 -8.00 2.43 -5.43
CA GLY A 252 -6.77 1.65 -5.51
C GLY A 252 -5.50 2.39 -5.05
N GLY A 253 -5.53 3.73 -5.02
CA GLY A 253 -4.45 4.56 -4.48
C GLY A 253 -4.62 4.94 -3.01
N CYS A 254 -5.86 5.10 -2.55
CA CYS A 254 -6.18 5.64 -1.22
C CYS A 254 -6.73 4.62 -0.21
N ARG A 255 -7.40 3.55 -0.65
CA ARG A 255 -7.92 2.50 0.24
C ARG A 255 -6.80 1.53 0.62
N VAL A 256 -6.34 1.63 1.86
CA VAL A 256 -5.25 0.82 2.41
C VAL A 256 -5.75 -0.27 3.36
N PRO A 257 -5.02 -1.40 3.53
CA PRO A 257 -5.27 -2.31 4.62
C PRO A 257 -4.99 -1.61 5.96
N LEU A 258 -5.90 -1.77 6.92
CA LEU A 258 -5.78 -1.31 8.31
C LEU A 258 -6.08 -2.49 9.24
N VAL A 259 -5.22 -2.72 10.23
CA VAL A 259 -5.42 -3.71 11.29
C VAL A 259 -5.21 -3.03 12.64
N LEU A 260 -6.19 -3.18 13.53
CA LEU A 260 -6.23 -2.54 14.84
C LEU A 260 -6.39 -3.59 15.94
N LYS A 261 -5.41 -3.71 16.84
CA LYS A 261 -5.57 -4.41 18.12
C LYS A 261 -5.69 -3.36 19.23
N PRO A 262 -6.84 -3.20 19.89
CA PRO A 262 -6.99 -2.20 20.95
C PRO A 262 -6.29 -2.63 22.25
N ALA A 263 -6.05 -1.68 23.14
CA ALA A 263 -5.65 -1.94 24.52
C ALA A 263 -6.73 -2.76 25.28
N GLY A 264 -6.31 -3.67 26.17
CA GLY A 264 -7.19 -4.50 27.00
C GLY A 264 -7.25 -5.98 26.63
N GLY A 265 -6.21 -6.53 25.98
CA GLY A 265 -6.17 -7.91 25.50
C GLY A 265 -6.72 -8.11 24.07
N ALA A 266 -6.68 -9.37 23.61
CA ALA A 266 -7.19 -9.75 22.29
C ALA A 266 -8.59 -10.38 22.37
N SER A 267 -9.45 -10.09 21.39
CA SER A 267 -10.69 -10.83 21.19
C SER A 267 -10.39 -12.26 20.70
N LYS A 268 -11.31 -13.21 20.95
CA LYS A 268 -11.25 -14.53 20.34
C LYS A 268 -11.61 -14.41 18.85
N GLY A 269 -10.58 -14.36 18.01
CA GLY A 269 -10.71 -14.13 16.57
C GLY A 269 -10.65 -12.65 16.19
N GLY A 270 -10.31 -12.41 14.92
CA GLY A 270 -10.35 -11.09 14.30
C GLY A 270 -11.77 -10.74 13.83
N LYS A 271 -12.03 -9.44 13.67
CA LYS A 271 -13.31 -8.88 13.22
C LYS A 271 -13.08 -7.97 12.03
N VAL A 272 -14.05 -7.92 11.12
CA VAL A 272 -14.09 -6.96 10.00
C VAL A 272 -15.07 -5.85 10.36
N ALA A 273 -14.72 -4.60 10.06
CA ALA A 273 -15.65 -3.48 10.18
C ALA A 273 -15.63 -2.65 8.89
N SER A 274 -16.81 -2.15 8.50
CA SER A 274 -17.01 -1.34 7.29
C SER A 274 -17.04 0.17 7.57
N ALA A 275 -16.57 0.60 8.75
CA ALA A 275 -16.54 2.00 9.13
C ALA A 275 -15.59 2.81 8.22
N PHE A 276 -16.10 3.90 7.66
CA PHE A 276 -15.25 4.87 6.97
C PHE A 276 -14.33 5.57 7.99
N CYS A 277 -13.03 5.62 7.69
CA CYS A 277 -11.98 6.24 8.51
C CYS A 277 -10.81 6.70 7.64
N THR A 278 -9.99 7.62 8.15
CA THR A 278 -8.85 8.22 7.44
C THR A 278 -7.58 8.22 8.29
N VAL A 279 -6.40 8.45 7.68
CA VAL A 279 -5.15 8.63 8.43
C VAL A 279 -5.18 9.88 9.35
N MET A 280 -6.03 10.87 9.06
CA MET A 280 -6.20 12.06 9.90
C MET A 280 -6.80 11.74 11.27
N ASP A 281 -7.46 10.58 11.40
CA ASP A 281 -8.11 10.11 12.62
C ASP A 281 -7.12 9.54 13.65
N VAL A 282 -5.90 9.17 13.21
CA VAL A 282 -4.88 8.55 14.07
C VAL A 282 -4.47 9.50 15.20
N VAL A 283 -4.25 10.79 14.89
CA VAL A 283 -3.84 11.81 15.87
C VAL A 283 -4.88 12.03 16.98
N PRO A 284 -6.16 12.36 16.70
CA PRO A 284 -7.17 12.51 17.75
C PRO A 284 -7.40 11.19 18.51
N THR A 285 -7.29 10.03 17.85
CA THR A 285 -7.38 8.72 18.53
C THR A 285 -6.25 8.52 19.54
N VAL A 286 -4.99 8.78 19.16
CA VAL A 286 -3.83 8.63 20.06
C VAL A 286 -3.91 9.63 21.22
N LEU A 287 -4.33 10.86 20.97
CA LEU A 287 -4.54 11.87 22.02
C LEU A 287 -5.62 11.45 23.02
N GLU A 288 -6.80 11.03 22.56
CA GLU A 288 -7.89 10.63 23.47
C GLU A 288 -7.54 9.36 24.25
N LEU A 289 -6.89 8.37 23.62
CA LEU A 289 -6.40 7.17 24.31
C LEU A 289 -5.29 7.46 25.33
N ALA A 290 -4.52 8.54 25.15
CA ALA A 290 -3.54 9.03 26.11
C ALA A 290 -4.13 9.96 27.19
N GLY A 291 -5.42 10.32 27.12
CA GLY A 291 -6.05 11.29 28.02
C GLY A 291 -5.57 12.74 27.79
N LEU A 292 -5.23 13.08 26.55
CA LEU A 292 -4.68 14.38 26.15
C LEU A 292 -5.64 15.15 25.23
N GLU A 293 -5.64 16.48 25.34
CA GLU A 293 -6.38 17.38 24.47
C GLU A 293 -5.49 17.92 23.34
N HIS A 294 -6.05 18.16 22.15
CA HIS A 294 -5.36 18.88 21.09
C HIS A 294 -5.30 20.39 21.42
N PRO A 295 -4.18 21.10 21.21
CA PRO A 295 -4.00 22.53 21.56
C PRO A 295 -4.79 23.52 20.67
N GLY A 296 -5.94 23.12 20.10
CA GLY A 296 -6.70 23.94 19.17
C GLY A 296 -5.85 24.36 17.96
N THR A 297 -5.90 25.65 17.61
CA THR A 297 -5.17 26.27 16.49
C THR A 297 -3.93 27.07 16.91
N VAL A 298 -3.50 27.01 18.18
CA VAL A 298 -2.32 27.76 18.66
C VAL A 298 -1.45 26.87 19.57
N TYR A 299 -0.21 26.63 19.16
CA TYR A 299 0.73 25.81 19.93
C TYR A 299 2.11 26.48 20.03
N LYS A 300 2.66 26.54 21.25
CA LYS A 300 3.96 27.19 21.55
C LYS A 300 4.11 28.61 20.96
N GLY A 301 3.02 29.38 20.92
CA GLY A 301 3.02 30.77 20.44
C GLY A 301 2.96 30.94 18.91
N ARG A 302 2.81 29.87 18.12
CA ARG A 302 2.50 29.93 16.68
C ARG A 302 1.11 29.39 16.39
N GLU A 303 0.53 29.86 15.30
CA GLU A 303 -0.67 29.26 14.70
C GLU A 303 -0.34 27.86 14.16
N VAL A 304 -1.33 26.94 14.24
CA VAL A 304 -1.27 25.57 13.71
C VAL A 304 -2.64 25.19 13.14
N ALA A 305 -2.65 24.29 12.14
CA ALA A 305 -3.89 23.79 11.56
C ALA A 305 -4.76 23.04 12.58
N ALA A 306 -6.09 23.16 12.42
CA ALA A 306 -7.04 22.35 13.19
C ALA A 306 -7.05 20.89 12.71
N VAL A 307 -7.37 19.96 13.62
CA VAL A 307 -7.56 18.54 13.28
C VAL A 307 -8.80 18.38 12.40
N ARG A 308 -8.65 17.64 11.28
CA ARG A 308 -9.75 17.32 10.34
C ARG A 308 -10.31 15.89 10.49
N GLY A 309 -9.62 15.01 11.22
CA GLY A 309 -10.08 13.65 11.55
C GLY A 309 -10.88 13.60 12.85
N ALA A 310 -11.44 12.43 13.15
CA ALA A 310 -12.19 12.14 14.37
C ALA A 310 -11.58 10.96 15.13
N SER A 311 -11.80 10.86 16.44
CA SER A 311 -11.23 9.77 17.25
C SER A 311 -11.96 8.44 17.02
N TRP A 312 -11.20 7.36 16.86
CA TRP A 312 -11.71 5.98 16.81
C TRP A 312 -12.17 5.46 18.17
N LYS A 313 -12.10 6.20 19.29
CA LYS A 313 -12.42 5.64 20.62
C LYS A 313 -13.84 5.08 20.68
N GLY A 314 -14.85 5.81 20.20
CA GLY A 314 -16.24 5.33 20.17
C GLY A 314 -16.42 4.08 19.29
N PHE A 315 -15.72 4.03 18.16
CA PHE A 315 -15.64 2.85 17.29
C PHE A 315 -14.98 1.65 18.01
N ILE A 316 -13.85 1.86 18.70
CA ILE A 316 -13.15 0.82 19.47
C ILE A 316 -14.03 0.27 20.59
N ASP A 317 -14.75 1.13 21.30
CA ASP A 317 -15.66 0.72 22.37
C ASP A 317 -16.84 -0.08 21.81
N ALA A 318 -17.41 0.31 20.67
CA ALA A 318 -18.45 -0.45 19.98
C ALA A 318 -17.95 -1.83 19.50
N VAL A 319 -16.75 -1.89 18.92
CA VAL A 319 -16.11 -3.15 18.46
C VAL A 319 -15.77 -4.08 19.64
N LYS A 320 -15.51 -3.55 20.83
CA LYS A 320 -15.36 -4.31 22.08
C LYS A 320 -16.70 -4.80 22.67
N GLY A 321 -17.78 -4.07 22.44
CA GLY A 321 -19.10 -4.34 23.05
C GLY A 321 -19.96 -5.44 22.41
N THR A 322 -19.52 -6.01 21.30
CA THR A 322 -20.22 -7.09 20.56
C THR A 322 -19.32 -8.30 20.37
N ASP A 323 -19.87 -9.50 20.18
CA ASP A 323 -19.14 -10.71 19.72
C ASP A 323 -19.23 -10.92 18.19
N GLU A 324 -19.86 -10.01 17.46
CA GLU A 324 -20.00 -10.10 16.00
C GLU A 324 -18.64 -10.02 15.27
N THR A 325 -18.54 -10.80 14.19
CA THR A 325 -17.34 -10.90 13.33
C THR A 325 -17.33 -9.91 12.17
N VAL A 326 -18.49 -9.34 11.82
CA VAL A 326 -18.66 -8.26 10.84
C VAL A 326 -19.49 -7.17 11.51
N ILE A 327 -18.94 -5.96 11.62
CA ILE A 327 -19.52 -4.86 12.40
C ILE A 327 -19.80 -3.66 11.50
N SER A 328 -21.07 -3.25 11.45
CA SER A 328 -21.49 -1.98 10.86
C SER A 328 -21.55 -0.91 11.96
N THR A 329 -20.75 0.14 11.78
CA THR A 329 -20.56 1.24 12.74
C THR A 329 -19.84 2.38 12.02
N THR A 330 -19.77 3.57 12.62
CA THR A 330 -19.15 4.76 12.00
C THR A 330 -18.12 5.41 12.93
N VAL A 331 -17.10 6.01 12.33
CA VAL A 331 -16.22 7.00 12.98
C VAL A 331 -16.74 8.42 12.72
N HIS A 332 -17.21 8.67 11.49
CA HIS A 332 -17.64 9.97 10.99
C HIS A 332 -19.16 10.03 10.78
N PRO A 333 -19.80 11.21 10.87
CA PRO A 333 -21.20 11.38 10.49
C PRO A 333 -21.37 11.31 8.96
N SER A 334 -22.60 11.09 8.49
CA SER A 334 -22.92 10.87 7.06
C SER A 334 -22.70 12.10 6.17
N ASP A 335 -22.60 13.29 6.75
CA ASP A 335 -22.32 14.57 6.08
C ASP A 335 -20.83 14.96 6.13
N TYR A 336 -19.96 14.13 6.71
CA TYR A 336 -18.52 14.35 6.72
C TYR A 336 -17.96 14.41 5.29
N VAL A 337 -17.09 15.39 5.05
CA VAL A 337 -16.45 15.65 3.76
C VAL A 337 -14.94 15.52 3.91
N VAL A 338 -14.34 14.62 3.11
CA VAL A 338 -12.89 14.54 2.95
C VAL A 338 -12.52 14.62 1.47
N GLY A 339 -11.76 15.66 1.13
CA GLY A 339 -11.07 15.78 -0.15
C GLY A 339 -9.60 15.36 -0.04
N PHE A 340 -9.00 15.02 -1.18
CA PHE A 340 -7.58 14.72 -1.32
C PHE A 340 -7.10 15.01 -2.75
N GLU A 341 -5.85 15.43 -2.88
CA GLU A 341 -5.15 15.65 -4.17
C GLU A 341 -3.77 15.00 -4.10
N VAL A 342 -3.35 14.35 -5.18
CA VAL A 342 -1.98 13.89 -5.37
C VAL A 342 -1.63 13.86 -6.86
N ALA A 343 -0.50 14.48 -7.22
CA ALA A 343 0.07 14.49 -8.56
C ALA A 343 -0.91 14.93 -9.69
N GLY A 344 -1.82 15.85 -9.37
CA GLY A 344 -2.85 16.36 -10.28
C GLY A 344 -4.10 15.49 -10.38
N SER A 345 -4.17 14.37 -9.66
CA SER A 345 -5.37 13.54 -9.47
C SER A 345 -6.06 13.92 -8.17
N ALA A 346 -7.39 14.06 -8.18
CA ALA A 346 -8.14 14.46 -7.00
C ALA A 346 -9.33 13.54 -6.70
N GLY A 347 -9.77 13.56 -5.44
CA GLY A 347 -10.91 12.82 -4.95
C GLY A 347 -11.63 13.60 -3.85
N LEU A 348 -12.93 13.40 -3.74
CA LEU A 348 -13.72 13.88 -2.60
C LEU A 348 -14.83 12.90 -2.25
N ILE A 349 -14.91 12.51 -0.98
CA ILE A 349 -15.92 11.59 -0.45
C ILE A 349 -16.86 12.35 0.48
N LYS A 350 -18.17 12.09 0.33
CA LYS A 350 -19.24 12.54 1.24
C LYS A 350 -20.28 11.43 1.40
N GLY A 351 -20.30 10.79 2.56
CA GLY A 351 -21.07 9.57 2.79
C GLY A 351 -20.70 8.46 1.80
N ARG A 352 -21.69 7.90 1.10
CA ARG A 352 -21.50 6.87 0.05
C ARG A 352 -20.87 7.39 -1.25
N TRP A 353 -20.94 8.70 -1.49
CA TRP A 353 -20.65 9.30 -2.79
C TRP A 353 -19.20 9.74 -2.88
N LYS A 354 -18.60 9.53 -4.06
CA LYS A 354 -17.25 9.99 -4.36
C LYS A 354 -17.18 10.69 -5.72
N LEU A 355 -16.61 11.89 -5.74
CA LEU A 355 -16.03 12.47 -6.96
C LEU A 355 -14.59 12.00 -7.11
N THR A 356 -14.19 11.63 -8.32
CA THR A 356 -12.81 11.29 -8.66
C THR A 356 -12.39 12.01 -9.95
N TYR A 357 -11.16 12.54 -9.96
CA TYR A 357 -10.49 13.14 -11.11
C TYR A 357 -9.20 12.38 -11.40
N VAL A 358 -9.11 11.76 -12.57
CA VAL A 358 -7.92 11.02 -13.02
C VAL A 358 -7.34 11.69 -14.27
N PRO A 359 -6.08 12.19 -14.23
CA PRO A 359 -5.42 12.86 -15.35
C PRO A 359 -5.35 12.00 -16.62
N PHE A 360 -5.25 12.67 -17.76
CA PHE A 360 -4.83 12.00 -18.99
C PHE A 360 -3.40 11.47 -18.81
N PRO A 361 -3.09 10.25 -19.27
CA PRO A 361 -3.94 9.34 -20.05
C PRO A 361 -4.67 8.27 -19.22
N LYS A 362 -4.38 8.15 -17.91
CA LYS A 362 -4.88 7.05 -17.07
C LYS A 362 -6.35 7.22 -16.64
N GLY A 363 -6.95 8.34 -17.01
CA GLY A 363 -8.39 8.57 -17.02
C GLY A 363 -8.75 9.77 -17.91
N PRO A 364 -10.03 10.18 -17.92
CA PRO A 364 -10.57 11.09 -18.93
C PRO A 364 -10.28 12.59 -18.66
N GLN A 365 -9.40 12.94 -17.72
CA GLN A 365 -9.04 14.33 -17.35
C GLN A 365 -10.26 15.23 -17.05
N ARG A 366 -11.29 14.62 -16.44
CA ARG A 366 -12.52 15.25 -15.99
C ARG A 366 -12.96 14.62 -14.67
N TRP A 367 -13.88 15.29 -14.00
CA TRP A 367 -14.59 14.70 -12.86
C TRP A 367 -15.57 13.60 -13.32
N GLU A 368 -15.61 12.54 -12.52
CA GLU A 368 -16.50 11.38 -12.59
C GLU A 368 -17.15 11.18 -11.19
N LEU A 369 -18.36 10.64 -11.10
CA LEU A 369 -19.09 10.40 -9.85
C LEU A 369 -19.36 8.91 -9.62
N PHE A 370 -19.08 8.41 -8.42
CA PHE A 370 -19.23 7.00 -8.05
C PHE A 370 -20.00 6.82 -6.72
N ASP A 371 -20.70 5.70 -6.60
CA ASP A 371 -21.41 5.23 -5.40
C ASP A 371 -20.59 4.09 -4.75
N LEU A 372 -19.72 4.41 -3.79
CA LEU A 372 -18.72 3.47 -3.25
C LEU A 372 -19.31 2.24 -2.56
N GLU A 373 -20.56 2.29 -2.09
CA GLU A 373 -21.25 1.13 -1.52
C GLU A 373 -21.65 0.12 -2.59
N LYS A 374 -21.97 0.56 -3.82
CA LYS A 374 -22.37 -0.33 -4.93
C LYS A 374 -21.20 -0.63 -5.89
N ASP A 375 -20.32 0.35 -6.06
CA ASP A 375 -19.19 0.35 -6.98
C ASP A 375 -17.89 0.78 -6.27
N PRO A 376 -17.36 -0.05 -5.35
CA PRO A 376 -16.02 0.13 -4.76
C PRO A 376 -14.88 -0.07 -5.78
N GLY A 377 -15.23 -0.25 -7.07
CA GLY A 377 -14.34 -0.33 -8.21
C GLY A 377 -14.23 0.96 -9.03
N GLU A 378 -15.04 2.00 -8.76
CA GLU A 378 -15.08 3.26 -9.54
C GLU A 378 -15.19 3.04 -11.07
N THR A 379 -16.15 2.19 -11.46
CA THR A 379 -16.35 1.65 -12.81
C THR A 379 -17.53 2.27 -13.58
N GLU A 380 -18.61 2.72 -12.92
CA GLU A 380 -19.75 3.37 -13.57
C GLU A 380 -19.83 4.86 -13.18
N ASP A 381 -19.53 5.76 -14.12
CA ASP A 381 -19.67 7.21 -13.89
C ASP A 381 -21.15 7.62 -13.88
N LEU A 382 -21.65 7.93 -12.69
CA LEU A 382 -23.04 8.29 -12.42
C LEU A 382 -23.35 9.78 -12.66
N LYS A 383 -22.37 10.60 -13.09
CA LYS A 383 -22.52 12.06 -13.29
C LYS A 383 -23.79 12.46 -14.04
N GLU A 384 -24.10 11.80 -15.15
CA GLU A 384 -25.27 12.14 -15.98
C GLU A 384 -26.60 11.57 -15.43
N ARG A 385 -26.54 10.61 -14.50
CA ARG A 385 -27.73 10.05 -13.82
C ARG A 385 -28.07 10.81 -12.54
N GLU A 386 -27.06 11.23 -11.80
CA GLU A 386 -27.16 11.91 -10.49
C GLU A 386 -26.54 13.33 -10.51
N PRO A 387 -26.90 14.21 -11.46
CA PRO A 387 -26.20 15.49 -11.67
C PRO A 387 -26.29 16.45 -10.47
N LYS A 388 -27.34 16.31 -9.63
CA LYS A 388 -27.46 17.08 -8.38
C LYS A 388 -26.42 16.69 -7.34
N VAL A 389 -26.09 15.40 -7.25
CA VAL A 389 -25.05 14.88 -6.35
C VAL A 389 -23.68 15.29 -6.88
N PHE A 390 -23.49 15.25 -8.21
CA PHE A 390 -22.28 15.76 -8.85
C PHE A 390 -22.04 17.25 -8.54
N GLU A 391 -23.05 18.11 -8.71
CA GLU A 391 -22.96 19.53 -8.38
C GLU A 391 -22.74 19.79 -6.87
N GLU A 392 -23.39 19.01 -5.99
CA GLU A 392 -23.18 19.11 -4.54
C GLU A 392 -21.73 18.80 -4.16
N LEU A 393 -21.19 17.64 -4.55
CA LEU A 393 -19.83 17.25 -4.21
C LEU A 393 -18.78 18.15 -4.90
N LEU A 394 -19.08 18.71 -6.07
CA LEU A 394 -18.18 19.67 -6.73
C LEU A 394 -18.15 21.01 -5.97
N ALA A 395 -19.28 21.44 -5.40
CA ALA A 395 -19.32 22.59 -4.50
C ALA A 395 -18.62 22.31 -3.16
N GLU A 396 -18.60 21.07 -2.66
CA GLU A 396 -17.74 20.67 -1.52
C GLU A 396 -16.25 20.66 -1.90
N TRP A 397 -15.91 20.25 -3.13
CA TRP A 397 -14.53 20.25 -3.61
C TRP A 397 -13.95 21.66 -3.67
N GLU A 398 -14.69 22.65 -4.16
CA GLU A 398 -14.20 24.04 -4.19
C GLU A 398 -14.04 24.65 -2.78
N LYS A 399 -14.81 24.20 -1.78
CA LYS A 399 -14.54 24.52 -0.36
C LYS A 399 -13.23 23.88 0.09
N TYR A 400 -13.08 22.57 -0.12
CA TYR A 400 -11.86 21.83 0.26
C TYR A 400 -10.59 22.41 -0.39
N LYS A 401 -10.62 22.66 -1.71
CA LYS A 401 -9.55 23.27 -2.51
C LYS A 401 -9.08 24.59 -1.89
N LYS A 402 -10.02 25.43 -1.46
CA LYS A 402 -9.75 26.69 -0.76
C LYS A 402 -9.24 26.48 0.68
N ASP A 403 -9.83 25.56 1.44
CA ASP A 403 -9.52 25.31 2.85
C ASP A 403 -8.09 24.79 3.06
N VAL A 404 -7.58 23.95 2.16
CA VAL A 404 -6.23 23.35 2.27
C VAL A 404 -5.22 23.93 1.28
N GLY A 405 -5.66 24.79 0.35
CA GLY A 405 -4.79 25.46 -0.62
C GLY A 405 -4.33 24.59 -1.78
N VAL A 406 -5.20 23.73 -2.33
CA VAL A 406 -4.89 22.96 -3.55
C VAL A 406 -4.71 23.93 -4.72
N VAL A 407 -3.52 23.96 -5.30
CA VAL A 407 -3.10 24.94 -6.32
C VAL A 407 -3.81 24.71 -7.66
N GLY A 408 -3.98 23.46 -8.07
CA GLY A 408 -4.72 23.08 -9.28
C GLY A 408 -4.49 21.61 -9.65
N LEU A 409 -5.34 21.09 -10.52
CA LEU A 409 -5.26 19.71 -11.04
C LEU A 409 -4.46 19.62 -12.35
N ALA A 410 -4.19 18.41 -12.82
CA ALA A 410 -3.53 18.20 -14.11
C ALA A 410 -4.36 18.80 -15.26
N GLY A 411 -3.79 19.75 -16.01
CA GLY A 411 -4.50 20.49 -17.05
C GLY A 411 -5.28 21.72 -16.57
N GLU A 412 -5.33 22.01 -15.26
CA GLU A 412 -5.75 23.33 -14.75
C GLU A 412 -4.59 24.35 -14.69
N LEU A 413 -3.34 23.88 -14.81
CA LEU A 413 -2.13 24.68 -14.61
C LEU A 413 -1.37 24.86 -15.94
N ASP A 414 -1.23 26.12 -16.37
CA ASP A 414 -0.51 26.50 -17.58
C ASP A 414 0.95 26.03 -17.58
N GLY A 415 1.43 25.57 -18.74
CA GLY A 415 2.83 25.22 -18.97
C GLY A 415 3.25 23.82 -18.48
N ILE A 416 2.37 23.05 -17.84
CA ILE A 416 2.62 21.63 -17.58
C ILE A 416 2.29 20.82 -18.85
N PRO A 417 3.25 20.11 -19.47
CA PRO A 417 2.97 19.26 -20.62
C PRO A 417 2.07 18.08 -20.20
N ALA A 418 1.17 17.65 -21.10
CA ALA A 418 0.39 16.44 -20.90
C ALA A 418 1.31 15.21 -20.84
N ASN A 419 0.98 14.24 -19.99
CA ASN A 419 1.61 12.91 -20.08
C ASN A 419 1.06 12.20 -21.33
N GLU A 420 1.94 11.81 -22.24
CA GLU A 420 1.59 10.90 -23.34
C GLU A 420 1.44 9.46 -22.80
N ASP A 421 0.63 8.61 -23.43
CA ASP A 421 0.52 7.21 -23.04
C ASP A 421 1.41 6.29 -23.87
N GLU A 422 2.53 5.86 -23.29
CA GLU A 422 3.40 4.86 -23.90
C GLU A 422 2.81 3.43 -23.84
N PHE A 423 1.69 3.21 -23.12
CA PHE A 423 1.12 1.90 -22.78
C PHE A 423 -0.16 1.48 -23.54
N GLU A 424 -0.42 1.99 -24.75
CA GLU A 424 -1.25 1.20 -25.69
C GLU A 424 -0.60 -0.15 -26.03
N ASP A 425 0.74 -0.24 -26.02
CA ASP A 425 1.44 -1.55 -26.09
C ASP A 425 1.61 -2.16 -24.69
N SER A 426 0.72 -3.09 -24.37
CA SER A 426 0.71 -3.77 -23.08
C SER A 426 1.84 -4.80 -22.86
N THR A 427 2.77 -4.97 -23.82
CA THR A 427 3.75 -6.07 -23.91
C THR A 427 5.23 -5.70 -24.02
N LYS A 428 5.59 -4.44 -24.35
CA LYS A 428 7.00 -4.02 -24.57
C LYS A 428 7.97 -4.38 -23.44
N TRP A 429 7.54 -4.22 -22.19
CA TRP A 429 8.35 -4.37 -20.96
C TRP A 429 8.93 -5.78 -20.72
N ILE A 430 8.47 -6.82 -21.43
CA ILE A 430 8.92 -8.21 -21.22
C ILE A 430 10.26 -8.55 -21.90
N ARG A 431 10.73 -7.76 -22.88
CA ARG A 431 11.71 -8.24 -23.88
C ARG A 431 13.19 -8.10 -23.50
N TRP A 432 13.55 -7.35 -22.45
CA TRP A 432 14.95 -7.08 -22.06
C TRP A 432 15.42 -7.75 -20.76
N ILE A 433 14.67 -8.71 -20.24
CA ILE A 433 15.08 -9.48 -19.06
C ILE A 433 16.24 -10.43 -19.46
N GLY A 434 17.47 -10.04 -19.11
CA GLY A 434 18.67 -10.88 -19.11
C GLY A 434 19.44 -11.01 -20.44
N LYS A 435 19.70 -9.90 -21.18
CA LYS A 435 20.53 -9.93 -22.41
C LYS A 435 21.36 -8.66 -22.63
N LYS A 436 22.54 -8.84 -23.25
CA LYS A 436 23.54 -7.79 -23.57
C LYS A 436 23.72 -7.50 -25.07
N ASN A 437 22.70 -7.75 -25.89
CA ASN A 437 22.66 -7.39 -27.31
C ASN A 437 21.20 -7.33 -27.79
N ILE A 438 20.83 -6.25 -28.48
CA ILE A 438 19.45 -5.87 -28.83
C ILE A 438 19.29 -5.85 -30.36
N PRO A 439 18.60 -6.84 -30.98
CA PRO A 439 18.44 -6.89 -32.43
C PRO A 439 17.42 -5.88 -32.99
N GLU A 440 17.68 -5.44 -34.22
CA GLU A 440 17.46 -4.08 -34.74
C GLU A 440 16.00 -3.60 -34.90
N GLN A 441 14.99 -4.45 -34.68
CA GLN A 441 13.58 -4.16 -34.98
C GLN A 441 12.56 -4.72 -33.96
N LEU A 442 13.00 -5.27 -32.82
CA LEU A 442 12.18 -5.89 -31.74
C LEU A 442 11.57 -7.32 -31.87
N VAL A 443 11.60 -8.14 -32.93
CA VAL A 443 11.98 -8.01 -34.36
C VAL A 443 10.72 -8.36 -35.17
N ASP A 444 10.59 -9.59 -35.67
CA ASP A 444 9.46 -10.01 -36.49
C ASP A 444 8.24 -10.39 -35.63
N GLY A 445 7.50 -9.38 -35.19
CA GLY A 445 6.19 -9.54 -34.54
C GLY A 445 5.02 -9.59 -35.54
N SER A 446 5.26 -9.81 -36.83
CA SER A 446 4.42 -9.24 -37.90
C SER A 446 3.37 -10.15 -38.54
N GLN A 447 3.37 -11.46 -38.25
CA GLN A 447 2.50 -12.44 -38.94
C GLN A 447 1.39 -13.03 -38.04
N GLU A 448 1.72 -13.92 -37.11
CA GLU A 448 0.68 -14.70 -36.40
C GLU A 448 -0.17 -13.86 -35.42
N THR A 449 0.44 -12.93 -34.68
CA THR A 449 -0.30 -12.00 -33.80
C THR A 449 -1.18 -11.03 -34.60
N LEU A 450 -0.73 -10.65 -35.80
CA LEU A 450 -1.45 -9.73 -36.69
C LEU A 450 -2.68 -10.40 -37.33
N ALA A 451 -2.64 -11.71 -37.57
CA ALA A 451 -3.77 -12.48 -38.07
C ALA A 451 -4.96 -12.47 -37.08
N LEU A 452 -4.70 -12.56 -35.77
CA LEU A 452 -5.72 -12.38 -34.74
C LEU A 452 -6.23 -10.93 -34.68
N GLY A 453 -5.33 -9.93 -34.70
CA GLY A 453 -5.72 -8.52 -34.70
C GLY A 453 -6.61 -8.11 -35.88
N LEU A 454 -6.30 -8.58 -37.09
CA LEU A 454 -7.08 -8.29 -38.29
C LEU A 454 -8.42 -9.04 -38.37
N ALA A 455 -8.56 -10.17 -37.68
CA ALA A 455 -9.85 -10.88 -37.58
C ALA A 455 -10.90 -10.07 -36.80
N PHE A 456 -10.48 -9.32 -35.76
CA PHE A 456 -11.37 -8.46 -34.99
C PHE A 456 -11.74 -7.14 -35.69
N GLN A 457 -10.96 -6.68 -36.68
CA GLN A 457 -11.24 -5.42 -37.40
C GLN A 457 -12.35 -5.51 -38.47
N ASN A 458 -12.87 -6.71 -38.77
CA ASN A 458 -13.89 -6.92 -39.80
C ASN A 458 -15.22 -7.48 -39.28
N LEU A 459 -15.41 -7.55 -37.96
CA LEU A 459 -16.72 -7.80 -37.36
C LEU A 459 -17.51 -6.46 -37.31
N PRO A 460 -18.78 -6.42 -37.73
CA PRO A 460 -19.57 -5.20 -37.68
C PRO A 460 -19.80 -4.77 -36.22
N VAL A 461 -19.61 -3.48 -35.95
CA VAL A 461 -19.76 -2.90 -34.60
C VAL A 461 -21.25 -2.69 -34.29
N GLU A 462 -21.91 -3.78 -33.92
CA GLU A 462 -23.15 -3.74 -33.14
C GLU A 462 -22.84 -4.15 -31.69
N LEU A 463 -23.64 -3.67 -30.74
CA LEU A 463 -23.32 -3.63 -29.30
C LEU A 463 -23.18 -5.03 -28.67
N MET A 464 -21.94 -5.53 -28.59
CA MET A 464 -21.59 -6.63 -27.68
C MET A 464 -21.66 -6.19 -26.22
N THR A 465 -22.05 -7.12 -25.36
CA THR A 465 -22.31 -6.90 -23.94
C THR A 465 -21.23 -7.53 -23.06
N GLN A 466 -21.28 -7.26 -21.76
CA GLN A 466 -20.26 -7.71 -20.80
C GLN A 466 -20.18 -9.25 -20.67
N ASP A 467 -21.26 -9.97 -21.01
CA ASP A 467 -21.32 -11.43 -20.98
C ASP A 467 -20.60 -12.11 -22.17
N ASP A 468 -20.46 -11.42 -23.30
CA ASP A 468 -19.88 -12.00 -24.52
C ASP A 468 -18.38 -12.33 -24.34
N TRP A 469 -17.66 -11.53 -23.55
CA TRP A 469 -16.25 -11.76 -23.20
C TRP A 469 -16.03 -13.06 -22.41
N TYR A 470 -16.94 -13.40 -21.47
CA TYR A 470 -16.82 -14.63 -20.67
C TYR A 470 -17.04 -15.91 -21.49
N ARG A 471 -17.71 -15.79 -22.65
CA ARG A 471 -18.07 -16.93 -23.49
C ARG A 471 -16.91 -17.39 -24.38
N ILE A 472 -16.12 -16.44 -24.90
CA ILE A 472 -15.03 -16.67 -25.84
C ILE A 472 -13.90 -17.50 -25.19
N GLU A 473 -13.50 -17.21 -23.95
CA GLU A 473 -12.47 -18.00 -23.27
C GLU A 473 -12.93 -19.44 -22.99
N LEU A 474 -14.22 -19.66 -22.66
CA LEU A 474 -14.72 -20.96 -22.25
C LEU A 474 -14.80 -21.96 -23.42
N GLU A 475 -15.24 -21.52 -24.60
CA GLU A 475 -15.33 -22.37 -25.79
C GLU A 475 -13.94 -22.73 -26.34
N ASP A 476 -12.97 -21.81 -26.32
CA ASP A 476 -11.58 -22.07 -26.73
C ASP A 476 -10.86 -23.02 -25.75
N ILE A 477 -11.12 -22.92 -24.44
CA ILE A 477 -10.64 -23.89 -23.45
C ILE A 477 -11.20 -25.30 -23.72
N LEU A 478 -12.50 -25.42 -24.01
CA LEU A 478 -13.14 -26.71 -24.29
C LEU A 478 -12.64 -27.33 -25.61
N GLN A 479 -12.50 -26.54 -26.67
CA GLN A 479 -12.01 -27.02 -27.97
C GLN A 479 -10.53 -27.46 -27.92
N ARG A 480 -9.73 -26.88 -27.01
CA ARG A 480 -8.36 -27.34 -26.71
C ARG A 480 -8.30 -28.64 -25.91
N ILE A 481 -9.36 -28.99 -25.17
CA ILE A 481 -9.49 -30.29 -24.49
C ILE A 481 -9.89 -31.39 -25.50
N GLU A 482 -10.81 -31.10 -26.43
CA GLU A 482 -11.27 -32.09 -27.43
C GLU A 482 -10.19 -32.45 -28.47
N THR A 483 -9.26 -31.55 -28.78
CA THR A 483 -8.26 -31.74 -29.86
C THR A 483 -7.07 -32.64 -29.49
N GLY A 484 -7.05 -33.24 -28.29
CA GLY A 484 -6.30 -34.47 -28.00
C GLY A 484 -4.75 -34.41 -28.07
N LYS A 485 -4.15 -33.21 -28.11
CA LYS A 485 -2.68 -33.05 -28.14
C LYS A 485 -2.08 -33.46 -26.79
N LYS A 486 -1.20 -34.47 -26.82
CA LYS A 486 -0.76 -35.22 -25.63
C LYS A 486 0.15 -34.43 -24.70
N PHE A 487 -0.16 -34.47 -23.40
CA PHE A 487 0.82 -34.23 -22.33
C PHE A 487 2.02 -35.16 -22.47
N PHE A 488 3.24 -34.64 -22.25
CA PHE A 488 4.34 -35.42 -21.73
C PHE A 488 4.42 -35.18 -20.22
N SER A 489 4.01 -36.17 -19.43
CA SER A 489 4.11 -36.11 -17.98
C SER A 489 5.45 -36.66 -17.51
N VAL A 490 6.20 -35.87 -16.75
CA VAL A 490 7.16 -36.40 -15.78
C VAL A 490 6.41 -36.45 -14.45
N PHE A 491 5.91 -37.64 -14.11
CA PHE A 491 5.24 -37.85 -12.82
C PHE A 491 6.27 -37.80 -11.68
N TYR A 492 6.21 -36.74 -10.88
CA TYR A 492 6.55 -36.80 -9.47
C TYR A 492 5.35 -36.29 -8.65
N ARG A 493 4.36 -37.18 -8.46
CA ARG A 493 3.33 -36.99 -7.43
C ARG A 493 3.85 -37.53 -6.11
N GLN A 494 3.98 -36.67 -5.10
CA GLN A 494 3.56 -37.04 -3.74
C GLN A 494 3.15 -35.78 -2.94
N ASN A 495 1.93 -35.84 -2.43
CA ASN A 495 1.06 -34.72 -2.05
C ASN A 495 1.59 -33.84 -0.90
N ILE A 496 1.50 -32.52 -1.08
CA ILE A 496 0.67 -31.62 -0.23
C ILE A 496 0.09 -30.59 -1.23
N PHE A 497 -1.23 -30.41 -1.44
CA PHE A 497 -2.40 -30.73 -0.62
C PHE A 497 -3.34 -31.72 -1.33
N ASP A 498 -3.68 -32.83 -0.66
CA ASP A 498 -4.92 -33.60 -0.85
C ASP A 498 -4.97 -34.70 0.22
N PHE A 499 -5.83 -34.55 1.24
CA PHE A 499 -5.95 -35.51 2.36
C PHE A 499 -7.34 -35.49 3.03
N ILE A 500 -8.37 -35.95 2.31
CA ILE A 500 -9.51 -36.66 2.91
C ILE A 500 -9.77 -37.92 2.06
N PRO A 501 -9.67 -39.14 2.61
CA PRO A 501 -10.30 -40.32 2.02
C PRO A 501 -11.81 -40.31 2.33
N LEU A 502 -12.65 -40.56 1.33
CA LEU A 502 -14.10 -40.59 1.46
C LEU A 502 -14.60 -41.87 2.16
N SER A 503 -15.10 -41.73 3.40
CA SER A 503 -16.18 -42.56 3.97
C SER A 503 -16.77 -41.90 5.22
#